data_AF-A0A7X6HTX2-F1
#
_entry.id   AF-A0A7X6HTX2-F1
#
_cell.length_a   1.000
_cell.length_b   1.000
_cell.length_c   1.000
_cell.angle_alpha   90.00
_cell.angle_beta   90.00
_cell.angle_gamma   90.00
#
_symmetry.space_group_name_H-M   'P 1'
#
loop_
_entity.id
_entity.type
_entity.pdbx_description
1 polymer ?
#
loop_
_entity_poly.entity_id
_entity_poly.type
_entity_poly.pdbx_seq_one_letter_code
_entity_poly.pdbx_strand_id
1 'polypeptide(L)'
;MTKFPHDQFAKEYLSELLSPLGKVETGKDVPAEVREIDVLFQPNSINPEYAQTLGLLGKLATTVALIEPFRNAVSPEGIFSGVSKLLNTRADLLREAQREERRLESSKLPFLWILTPTASENLLNSFGFRMPPESEGWGKGVYFLSEAWRVGLIAIHQLPRVAETMWLRVLGRGRVQSEAIAQLNALPVDNRLRANALELLYNLQANLQANLASNSEVDEEDRELVMAIAPLFQEQLQAAQQQGREEGIQQGLQQGIQQGKQEGIQEGIELGRQEQQRLILENFLQVRFGALDENIAAFFPRVSTLNAAEFTVMLLSLSMLSVGEEGRQQVMRLLAENVLRVGGNELGEMLPAVVSNLLALPAAEVRLLLERLPQLSTEELISLLGQNS
;
A
#
# COMPACT_ATOMS: atom_id res chain seq x y z
N MET A 1 -11.01 0.83 -23.12
CA MET A 1 -10.64 -0.24 -24.06
C MET A 1 -9.85 0.38 -25.19
N THR A 2 -8.56 0.06 -25.30
CA THR A 2 -7.67 0.70 -26.28
C THR A 2 -7.75 -0.04 -27.62
N LYS A 3 -8.02 0.70 -28.70
CA LYS A 3 -8.13 0.13 -30.06
C LYS A 3 -6.79 -0.39 -30.60
N PHE A 4 -5.67 0.15 -30.13
CA PHE A 4 -4.31 -0.24 -30.50
C PHE A 4 -3.42 -0.49 -29.26
N PRO A 5 -3.60 -1.61 -28.54
CA PRO A 5 -2.91 -1.86 -27.27
C PRO A 5 -1.37 -1.88 -27.39
N HIS A 6 -0.84 -2.48 -28.47
CA HIS A 6 0.61 -2.57 -28.70
C HIS A 6 1.27 -1.21 -28.99
N ASP A 7 0.58 -0.34 -29.72
CA ASP A 7 1.06 1.02 -30.01
C ASP A 7 1.14 1.85 -28.72
N GLN A 8 0.06 1.82 -27.93
CA GLN A 8 0.01 2.48 -26.64
C GLN A 8 1.10 1.96 -25.69
N PHE A 9 1.25 0.63 -25.60
CA PHE A 9 2.28 0.01 -24.79
C PHE A 9 3.68 0.46 -25.20
N ALA A 10 4.00 0.47 -26.50
CA ALA A 10 5.32 0.86 -26.96
C ALA A 10 5.65 2.33 -26.61
N LYS A 11 4.66 3.23 -26.73
CA LYS A 11 4.80 4.65 -26.37
C LYS A 11 5.04 4.84 -24.87
N GLU A 12 4.20 4.25 -24.04
CA GLU A 12 4.33 4.33 -22.57
C GLU A 12 5.64 3.69 -22.09
N TYR A 13 5.98 2.53 -22.63
CA TYR A 13 7.18 1.78 -22.27
C TYR A 13 8.47 2.51 -22.64
N LEU A 14 8.57 3.05 -23.86
CA LEU A 14 9.73 3.85 -24.26
C LEU A 14 9.80 5.16 -23.47
N SER A 15 8.65 5.80 -23.19
CA SER A 15 8.60 7.02 -22.38
C SER A 15 9.13 6.78 -20.98
N GLU A 16 8.66 5.73 -20.32
CA GLU A 16 9.07 5.37 -18.96
C GLU A 16 10.59 5.11 -18.90
N LEU A 17 11.12 4.30 -19.81
CA LEU A 17 12.54 3.96 -19.84
C LEU A 17 13.44 5.16 -20.16
N LEU A 18 13.02 6.04 -21.08
CA LEU A 18 13.85 7.14 -21.56
C LEU A 18 13.72 8.41 -20.72
N SER A 19 12.65 8.58 -19.94
CA SER A 19 12.41 9.79 -19.13
C SER A 19 13.58 10.17 -18.20
N PRO A 20 14.39 9.24 -17.63
CA PRO A 20 15.53 9.64 -16.80
C PRO A 20 16.74 10.11 -17.62
N LEU A 21 16.77 9.85 -18.93
CA LEU A 21 17.84 10.30 -19.85
C LEU A 21 17.58 11.67 -20.46
N GLY A 22 16.32 12.13 -20.46
CA GLY A 22 15.93 13.34 -21.16
C GLY A 22 14.43 13.53 -21.25
N LYS A 23 14.03 14.60 -21.95
CA LYS A 23 12.62 14.89 -22.18
C LYS A 23 12.06 13.93 -23.23
N VAL A 24 10.92 13.32 -22.92
CA VAL A 24 10.16 12.48 -23.86
C VAL A 24 8.83 13.16 -24.17
N GLU A 25 8.46 13.23 -25.45
CA GLU A 25 7.14 13.66 -25.92
C GLU A 25 6.54 12.51 -26.75
N THR A 26 5.35 12.04 -26.39
CA THR A 26 4.62 10.99 -27.12
C THR A 26 3.50 11.58 -27.97
N GLY A 27 3.29 11.10 -29.19
CA GLY A 27 2.21 11.57 -30.06
C GLY A 27 2.36 13.04 -30.48
N LYS A 28 3.57 13.47 -30.82
CA LYS A 28 3.85 14.87 -31.15
C LYS A 28 3.37 15.21 -32.57
N ASP A 29 2.48 16.19 -32.69
CA ASP A 29 2.00 16.72 -33.97
C ASP A 29 3.10 17.36 -34.82
N VAL A 30 3.07 17.07 -36.13
CA VAL A 30 3.93 17.69 -37.14
C VAL A 30 3.09 18.57 -38.09
N PRO A 31 3.47 19.84 -38.35
CA PRO A 31 2.57 20.84 -38.97
C PRO A 31 2.21 20.64 -40.44
N ALA A 32 2.91 19.79 -41.19
CA ALA A 32 2.79 19.74 -42.66
C ALA A 32 1.56 18.95 -43.16
N GLU A 33 0.98 18.12 -42.30
CA GLU A 33 -0.23 17.29 -42.40
C GLU A 33 -0.26 16.65 -41.01
N VAL A 34 -1.36 16.70 -40.23
CA VAL A 34 -1.37 16.22 -38.82
C VAL A 34 -0.91 14.75 -38.77
N ARG A 35 0.39 14.56 -38.52
CA ARG A 35 1.10 13.29 -38.44
C ARG A 35 1.83 13.32 -37.12
N GLU A 36 1.60 12.30 -36.31
CA GLU A 36 2.20 12.20 -34.98
C GLU A 36 3.53 11.45 -35.03
N ILE A 37 4.54 11.95 -34.32
CA ILE A 37 5.73 11.16 -33.97
C ILE A 37 5.41 10.35 -32.73
N ASP A 38 5.63 9.04 -32.78
CA ASP A 38 5.25 8.15 -31.69
C ASP A 38 6.01 8.47 -30.41
N VAL A 39 7.34 8.62 -30.50
CA VAL A 39 8.20 9.04 -29.39
C VAL A 39 9.28 10.01 -29.89
N LEU A 40 9.25 11.25 -29.43
CA LEU A 40 10.34 12.21 -29.58
C LEU A 40 11.13 12.27 -28.27
N PHE A 41 12.40 11.89 -28.33
CA PHE A 41 13.32 11.98 -27.21
C PHE A 41 14.33 13.10 -27.42
N GLN A 42 14.56 13.90 -26.38
CA GLN A 42 15.54 14.98 -26.34
C GLN A 42 16.45 14.82 -25.12
N PRO A 43 17.76 14.53 -25.33
CA PRO A 43 18.67 14.35 -24.21
C PRO A 43 18.93 15.66 -23.48
N ASN A 44 18.94 15.60 -22.15
CA ASN A 44 19.31 16.72 -21.28
C ASN A 44 20.75 16.52 -20.78
N SER A 45 20.89 15.95 -19.59
CA SER A 45 22.13 15.48 -18.99
C SER A 45 22.07 13.97 -18.88
N ILE A 46 22.65 13.28 -19.86
CA ILE A 46 22.66 11.81 -19.94
C ILE A 46 23.48 11.29 -18.76
N ASN A 47 22.83 10.59 -17.82
CA ASN A 47 23.52 9.81 -16.81
C ASN A 47 24.12 8.55 -17.49
N PRO A 48 25.46 8.42 -17.59
CA PRO A 48 26.07 7.30 -18.31
C PRO A 48 25.78 5.95 -17.67
N GLU A 49 25.68 5.89 -16.33
CA GLU A 49 25.38 4.65 -15.61
C GLU A 49 23.97 4.17 -15.93
N TYR A 50 22.99 5.07 -15.92
CA TYR A 50 21.62 4.75 -16.30
C TYR A 50 21.50 4.40 -17.80
N ALA A 51 22.19 5.12 -18.68
CA ALA A 51 22.21 4.77 -20.11
C ALA A 51 22.79 3.35 -20.33
N GLN A 52 23.79 2.95 -19.54
CA GLN A 52 24.37 1.62 -19.62
C GLN A 52 23.39 0.53 -19.16
N THR A 53 22.53 0.77 -18.16
CA THR A 53 21.51 -0.22 -17.75
C THR A 53 20.46 -0.47 -18.83
N LEU A 54 20.24 0.50 -19.74
CA LEU A 54 19.36 0.36 -20.90
C LEU A 54 20.05 -0.28 -22.12
N GLY A 55 21.35 -0.52 -22.06
CA GLY A 55 22.12 -1.17 -23.12
C GLY A 55 21.97 -0.48 -24.48
N LEU A 56 21.53 -1.22 -25.50
CA LEU A 56 21.34 -0.71 -26.86
C LEU A 56 20.33 0.44 -26.89
N LEU A 57 19.24 0.39 -26.12
CA LEU A 57 18.26 1.48 -26.06
C LEU A 57 18.90 2.78 -25.55
N GLY A 58 19.75 2.69 -24.51
CA GLY A 58 20.52 3.82 -24.03
C GLY A 58 21.48 4.38 -25.08
N LYS A 59 22.10 3.50 -25.90
CA LYS A 59 22.94 3.89 -27.04
C LYS A 59 22.17 4.61 -28.16
N LEU A 60 20.89 4.29 -28.38
CA LEU A 60 20.04 5.03 -29.33
C LEU A 60 19.68 6.44 -28.83
N ALA A 61 19.61 6.61 -27.51
CA ALA A 61 19.17 7.81 -26.81
C ALA A 61 20.31 8.78 -26.44
N THR A 62 21.38 8.82 -27.25
CA THR A 62 22.51 9.74 -27.02
C THR A 62 22.35 11.09 -27.73
N THR A 63 21.47 11.16 -28.73
CA THR A 63 21.11 12.40 -29.45
C THR A 63 19.59 12.58 -29.47
N VAL A 64 19.10 13.71 -30.01
CA VAL A 64 17.66 13.86 -30.28
C VAL A 64 17.22 12.71 -31.19
N ALA A 65 16.22 11.95 -30.76
CA ALA A 65 15.79 10.72 -31.40
C ALA A 65 14.28 10.73 -31.65
N LEU A 66 13.89 10.39 -32.87
CA LEU A 66 12.51 10.07 -33.25
C LEU A 66 12.44 8.56 -33.30
N ILE A 67 11.64 7.94 -32.44
CA ILE A 67 11.53 6.49 -32.36
C ILE A 67 10.13 6.09 -32.84
N GLU A 68 10.10 5.24 -33.87
CA GLU A 68 8.89 4.76 -34.53
C GLU A 68 8.82 3.22 -34.35
N PRO A 69 8.12 2.74 -33.30
CA PRO A 69 7.95 1.30 -33.07
C PRO A 69 6.81 0.73 -33.93
N PHE A 70 7.13 -0.29 -34.73
CA PHE A 70 6.15 -0.99 -35.54
C PHE A 70 5.78 -2.33 -34.89
N ARG A 71 4.48 -2.61 -34.72
CA ARG A 71 4.02 -3.95 -34.31
C ARG A 71 4.20 -4.99 -35.41
N ASN A 72 4.14 -4.62 -36.69
CA ASN A 72 4.37 -5.51 -37.84
C ASN A 72 5.71 -5.21 -38.52
N ALA A 73 6.14 -6.09 -39.44
CA ALA A 73 7.26 -5.77 -40.32
C ALA A 73 7.02 -4.43 -41.02
N VAL A 74 8.01 -3.53 -40.97
CA VAL A 74 7.85 -2.19 -41.53
C VAL A 74 7.74 -2.27 -43.06
N SER A 75 6.77 -1.55 -43.63
CA SER A 75 6.61 -1.45 -45.09
C SER A 75 7.49 -0.32 -45.65
N PRO A 76 7.76 -0.30 -46.97
CA PRO A 76 8.41 0.83 -47.63
C PRO A 76 7.73 2.17 -47.31
N GLU A 77 6.40 2.22 -47.32
CA GLU A 77 5.60 3.41 -47.00
C GLU A 77 5.77 3.82 -45.54
N GLY A 78 5.89 2.85 -44.61
CA GLY A 78 6.21 3.11 -43.21
C GLY A 78 7.58 3.80 -43.05
N ILE A 79 8.60 3.34 -43.78
CA ILE A 79 9.93 3.96 -43.80
C ILE A 79 9.84 5.39 -44.36
N PHE A 80 9.19 5.59 -45.51
CA PHE A 80 9.02 6.92 -46.09
C PHE A 80 8.23 7.88 -45.19
N SER A 81 7.21 7.37 -44.49
CA SER A 81 6.47 8.13 -43.49
C SER A 81 7.39 8.61 -42.37
N GLY A 82 8.19 7.72 -41.78
CA GLY A 82 9.18 8.09 -40.75
C GLY A 82 10.20 9.10 -41.25
N VAL A 83 10.73 8.92 -42.47
CA VAL A 83 11.66 9.88 -43.09
C VAL A 83 11.00 11.24 -43.31
N SER A 84 9.73 11.28 -43.74
CA SER A 84 8.98 12.52 -43.89
C SER A 84 8.85 13.26 -42.55
N LYS A 85 8.51 12.55 -41.46
CA LYS A 85 8.47 13.11 -40.10
C LYS A 85 9.84 13.70 -39.72
N LEU A 86 10.93 12.94 -39.94
CA LEU A 86 12.29 13.40 -39.67
C LEU A 86 12.65 14.69 -40.41
N LEU A 87 12.38 14.75 -41.72
CA LEU A 87 12.70 15.91 -42.55
C LEU A 87 11.88 17.14 -42.14
N ASN A 88 10.61 16.97 -41.79
CA ASN A 88 9.75 18.04 -41.30
C ASN A 88 10.24 18.58 -39.96
N THR A 89 10.52 17.71 -38.98
CA THR A 89 11.07 18.11 -37.68
C THR A 89 12.42 18.82 -37.84
N ARG A 90 13.28 18.33 -38.75
CA ARG A 90 14.55 19.00 -39.06
C ARG A 90 14.33 20.39 -39.64
N ALA A 91 13.38 20.55 -40.57
CA ALA A 91 13.06 21.84 -41.16
C ALA A 91 12.56 22.83 -40.10
N ASP A 92 11.73 22.38 -39.16
CA ASP A 92 11.22 23.22 -38.08
C ASP A 92 12.33 23.66 -37.12
N LEU A 93 13.20 22.75 -36.68
CA LEU A 93 14.35 23.08 -35.84
C LEU A 93 15.31 24.07 -36.52
N LEU A 94 15.51 23.95 -37.83
CA LEU A 94 16.35 24.89 -38.59
C LEU A 94 15.69 26.27 -38.70
N ARG A 95 14.37 26.34 -38.87
CA ARG A 95 13.62 27.61 -38.88
C ARG A 95 13.66 28.30 -37.52
N GLU A 96 13.49 27.54 -36.44
CA GLU A 96 13.62 28.04 -35.06
C GLU A 96 15.01 28.60 -34.80
N ALA A 97 16.05 27.82 -35.10
CA ALA A 97 17.44 28.26 -34.94
C ALA A 97 17.76 29.52 -35.77
N GLN A 98 17.22 29.63 -36.99
CA GLN A 98 17.37 30.82 -37.81
C GLN A 98 16.67 32.05 -37.21
N ARG A 99 15.46 31.89 -36.65
CA ARG A 99 14.72 32.97 -35.97
C ARG A 99 15.44 33.46 -34.71
N GLU A 100 16.12 32.56 -34.01
CA GLU A 100 16.91 32.84 -32.81
C GLU A 100 18.36 33.26 -33.10
N GLU A 101 18.73 33.43 -34.38
CA GLU A 101 20.10 33.73 -34.84
C GLU A 101 21.17 32.78 -34.27
N ARG A 102 20.78 31.53 -33.99
CA ARG A 102 21.63 30.50 -33.39
C ARG A 102 22.09 29.50 -34.44
N ARG A 103 23.35 29.08 -34.35
CA ARG A 103 23.85 27.92 -35.11
C ARG A 103 23.42 26.62 -34.43
N LEU A 104 22.71 25.75 -35.17
CA LEU A 104 22.35 24.42 -34.68
C LEU A 104 23.55 23.47 -34.80
N GLU A 105 23.93 22.83 -33.70
CA GLU A 105 24.96 21.80 -33.69
C GLU A 105 24.45 20.48 -34.28
N SER A 106 25.33 19.67 -34.87
CA SER A 106 24.95 18.37 -35.42
C SER A 106 24.38 17.41 -34.36
N SER A 107 24.85 17.53 -33.12
CA SER A 107 24.37 16.79 -31.94
C SER A 107 22.90 17.07 -31.61
N LYS A 108 22.38 18.25 -32.01
CA LYS A 108 20.99 18.68 -31.81
C LYS A 108 20.08 18.33 -32.98
N LEU A 109 20.63 17.81 -34.08
CA LEU A 109 19.80 17.32 -35.17
C LEU A 109 19.05 16.05 -34.73
N PRO A 110 17.81 15.84 -35.23
CA PRO A 110 17.01 14.65 -34.93
C PRO A 110 17.51 13.43 -35.72
N PHE A 111 17.56 12.26 -35.08
CA PHE A 111 17.91 10.98 -35.69
C PHE A 111 16.68 10.06 -35.65
N LEU A 112 16.34 9.42 -36.76
CA LEU A 112 15.19 8.51 -36.83
C LEU A 112 15.62 7.07 -36.54
N TRP A 113 14.93 6.44 -35.59
CA TRP A 113 15.07 5.03 -35.26
C TRP A 113 13.76 4.29 -35.55
N ILE A 114 13.80 3.40 -36.54
CA ILE A 114 12.70 2.51 -36.90
C ILE A 114 12.87 1.20 -36.14
N LEU A 115 11.97 0.88 -35.23
CA LEU A 115 11.99 -0.41 -34.52
C LEU A 115 10.99 -1.34 -35.19
N THR A 116 11.47 -2.45 -35.75
CA THR A 116 10.60 -3.39 -36.46
C THR A 116 10.86 -4.82 -36.01
N PRO A 117 9.83 -5.65 -35.82
CA PRO A 117 10.00 -7.02 -35.36
C PRO A 117 10.84 -7.84 -36.33
N THR A 118 10.59 -7.69 -37.63
CA THR A 118 11.33 -8.36 -38.69
C THR A 118 11.64 -7.42 -39.85
N ALA A 119 12.75 -7.70 -40.54
CA ALA A 119 13.18 -6.97 -41.72
C ALA A 119 13.77 -7.97 -42.71
N SER A 120 13.25 -8.00 -43.93
CA SER A 120 13.76 -8.88 -44.98
C SER A 120 15.01 -8.29 -45.62
N GLU A 121 15.91 -9.14 -46.12
CA GLU A 121 17.09 -8.68 -46.85
C GLU A 121 16.72 -7.85 -48.08
N ASN A 122 15.62 -8.19 -48.76
CA ASN A 122 15.14 -7.43 -49.90
C ASN A 122 14.77 -5.98 -49.52
N LEU A 123 14.04 -5.80 -48.41
CA LEU A 123 13.69 -4.47 -47.89
C LEU A 123 14.95 -3.68 -47.48
N LEU A 124 15.87 -4.31 -46.75
CA LEU A 124 17.10 -3.67 -46.33
C LEU A 124 17.94 -3.23 -47.53
N ASN A 125 18.08 -4.10 -48.54
CA ASN A 125 18.85 -3.81 -49.74
C ASN A 125 18.21 -2.75 -50.63
N SER A 126 16.87 -2.73 -50.77
CA SER A 126 16.18 -1.76 -51.63
C SER A 126 16.32 -0.32 -51.12
N PHE A 127 16.37 -0.12 -49.81
CA PHE A 127 16.63 1.18 -49.18
C PHE A 127 18.12 1.46 -48.96
N GLY A 128 19.00 0.47 -49.16
CA GLY A 128 20.44 0.62 -48.95
C GLY A 128 20.85 0.62 -47.48
N PHE A 129 20.06 0.01 -46.59
CA PHE A 129 20.46 -0.23 -45.21
C PHE A 129 21.68 -1.16 -45.14
N ARG A 130 22.64 -0.79 -44.31
CA ARG A 130 23.89 -1.55 -44.09
C ARG A 130 24.16 -1.70 -42.59
N MET A 131 24.73 -2.84 -42.23
CA MET A 131 25.30 -3.00 -40.89
C MET A 131 26.59 -2.19 -40.80
N PRO A 132 26.83 -1.50 -39.69
CA PRO A 132 28.10 -0.84 -39.45
C PRO A 132 29.20 -1.88 -39.18
N PRO A 133 30.48 -1.51 -39.35
CA PRO A 133 31.61 -2.35 -38.96
C PRO A 133 31.53 -2.79 -37.49
N GLU A 134 32.00 -4.00 -37.18
CA GLU A 134 31.98 -4.54 -35.81
C GLU A 134 32.71 -3.65 -34.80
N SER A 135 33.72 -2.90 -35.24
CA SER A 135 34.48 -1.95 -34.42
C SER A 135 33.62 -0.85 -33.80
N GLU A 136 32.45 -0.55 -34.36
CA GLU A 136 31.51 0.44 -33.80
C GLU A 136 30.59 -0.13 -32.72
N GLY A 137 30.64 -1.45 -32.50
CA GLY A 137 29.97 -2.13 -31.38
C GLY A 137 28.44 -1.99 -31.40
N TRP A 138 27.82 -1.88 -32.57
CA TRP A 138 26.35 -1.87 -32.71
C TRP A 138 25.74 -3.26 -32.67
N GLY A 139 26.47 -4.25 -33.21
CA GLY A 139 26.05 -5.64 -33.23
C GLY A 139 24.99 -5.96 -34.29
N LYS A 140 24.56 -7.22 -34.29
CA LYS A 140 23.59 -7.77 -35.26
C LYS A 140 22.19 -7.16 -35.05
N GLY A 141 21.49 -6.90 -36.15
CA GLY A 141 20.12 -6.36 -36.13
C GLY A 141 20.05 -4.84 -36.13
N VAL A 142 21.20 -4.14 -36.14
CA VAL A 142 21.26 -2.68 -36.24
C VAL A 142 21.76 -2.28 -37.62
N TYR A 143 20.95 -1.49 -38.32
CA TYR A 143 21.21 -1.07 -39.70
C TYR A 143 21.11 0.43 -39.84
N PHE A 144 21.88 1.00 -40.76
CA PHE A 144 21.92 2.43 -41.04
C PHE A 144 21.78 2.71 -42.54
N LEU A 145 21.13 3.82 -42.87
CA LEU A 145 21.36 4.50 -44.15
C LEU A 145 22.68 5.30 -44.06
N SER A 146 23.08 5.96 -45.15
CA SER A 146 24.23 6.85 -45.10
C SER A 146 24.04 7.92 -44.01
N GLU A 147 25.14 8.34 -43.38
CA GLU A 147 25.13 9.26 -42.24
C GLU A 147 24.32 10.54 -42.49
N ALA A 148 24.32 11.02 -43.74
CA ALA A 148 23.56 12.20 -44.16
C ALA A 148 22.05 12.09 -43.90
N TRP A 149 21.48 10.88 -44.01
CA TRP A 149 20.06 10.65 -43.76
C TRP A 149 19.70 10.67 -42.28
N ARG A 150 20.63 10.29 -41.40
CA ARG A 150 20.38 10.11 -39.95
C ARG A 150 19.19 9.20 -39.66
N VAL A 151 19.16 8.06 -40.35
CA VAL A 151 18.13 7.03 -40.21
C VAL A 151 18.79 5.70 -39.85
N GLY A 152 18.29 5.07 -38.80
CA GLY A 152 18.65 3.72 -38.38
C GLY A 152 17.41 2.83 -38.27
N LEU A 153 17.62 1.53 -38.49
CA LEU A 153 16.59 0.50 -38.40
C LEU A 153 17.08 -0.61 -37.48
N ILE A 154 16.23 -0.98 -36.52
CA ILE A 154 16.45 -2.06 -35.58
C ILE A 154 15.54 -3.24 -35.95
N ALA A 155 16.13 -4.32 -36.45
CA ALA A 155 15.46 -5.57 -36.75
C ALA A 155 15.44 -6.45 -35.50
N ILE A 156 14.40 -6.34 -34.69
CA ILE A 156 14.34 -6.89 -33.32
C ILE A 156 14.62 -8.41 -33.28
N HIS A 157 14.07 -9.19 -34.21
CA HIS A 157 14.30 -10.64 -34.28
C HIS A 157 15.77 -11.06 -34.49
N GLN A 158 16.64 -10.16 -34.94
CA GLN A 158 18.05 -10.42 -35.16
C GLN A 158 18.93 -9.99 -33.99
N LEU A 159 18.37 -9.27 -33.02
CA LEU A 159 19.12 -8.81 -31.85
C LEU A 159 19.62 -10.01 -31.03
N PRO A 160 20.89 -10.02 -30.59
CA PRO A 160 21.42 -11.05 -29.72
C PRO A 160 20.59 -11.22 -28.45
N ARG A 161 20.48 -12.44 -27.93
CA ARG A 161 19.68 -12.75 -26.72
C ARG A 161 20.47 -12.47 -25.43
N VAL A 162 20.84 -11.21 -25.24
CA VAL A 162 21.66 -10.71 -24.12
C VAL A 162 20.93 -9.57 -23.39
N ALA A 163 21.38 -9.24 -22.17
CA ALA A 163 20.72 -8.24 -21.32
C ALA A 163 20.65 -6.86 -21.99
N GLU A 164 21.69 -6.48 -22.74
CA GLU A 164 21.86 -5.18 -23.37
C GLU A 164 20.82 -4.91 -24.48
N THR A 165 20.19 -5.94 -25.04
CA THR A 165 19.15 -5.80 -26.08
C THR A 165 17.75 -6.12 -25.57
N MET A 166 17.63 -6.57 -24.31
CA MET A 166 16.39 -7.06 -23.72
C MET A 166 15.27 -6.03 -23.83
N TRP A 167 15.54 -4.77 -23.46
CA TRP A 167 14.54 -3.71 -23.47
C TRP A 167 13.89 -3.51 -24.86
N LEU A 168 14.66 -3.65 -25.94
CA LEU A 168 14.15 -3.57 -27.31
C LEU A 168 13.44 -4.87 -27.74
N ARG A 169 13.90 -6.04 -27.27
CA ARG A 169 13.25 -7.33 -27.58
C ARG A 169 11.87 -7.49 -26.93
N VAL A 170 11.58 -6.80 -25.82
CA VAL A 170 10.23 -6.71 -25.23
C VAL A 170 9.22 -6.09 -26.20
N LEU A 171 9.66 -5.21 -27.11
CA LEU A 171 8.83 -4.62 -28.17
C LEU A 171 8.69 -5.53 -29.41
N GLY A 172 9.28 -6.73 -29.37
CA GLY A 172 9.25 -7.70 -30.47
C GLY A 172 7.90 -8.42 -30.62
N ARG A 173 7.94 -9.59 -31.26
CA ARG A 173 6.78 -10.49 -31.40
C ARG A 173 7.12 -11.93 -31.07
N GLY A 174 6.08 -12.71 -30.79
CA GLY A 174 6.15 -14.15 -30.53
C GLY A 174 7.27 -14.51 -29.54
N ARG A 175 8.05 -15.53 -29.89
CA ARG A 175 9.14 -16.04 -29.03
C ARG A 175 10.15 -14.98 -28.59
N VAL A 176 10.48 -14.02 -29.45
CA VAL A 176 11.46 -12.96 -29.12
C VAL A 176 10.96 -12.11 -27.96
N GLN A 177 9.67 -11.76 -27.99
CA GLN A 177 9.01 -10.99 -26.95
C GLN A 177 8.87 -11.83 -25.66
N SER A 178 8.38 -13.07 -25.77
CA SER A 178 8.20 -13.95 -24.60
C SER A 178 9.51 -14.22 -23.86
N GLU A 179 10.60 -14.48 -24.58
CA GLU A 179 11.92 -14.69 -23.97
C GLU A 179 12.47 -13.41 -23.32
N ALA A 180 12.23 -12.25 -23.91
CA ALA A 180 12.63 -10.97 -23.33
C ALA A 180 11.83 -10.64 -22.06
N ILE A 181 10.53 -10.95 -22.03
CA ILE A 181 9.69 -10.80 -20.84
C ILE A 181 10.15 -11.75 -19.72
N ALA A 182 10.50 -13.00 -20.05
CA ALA A 182 11.06 -13.93 -19.06
C ALA A 182 12.39 -13.42 -18.48
N GLN A 183 13.27 -12.85 -19.32
CA GLN A 183 14.50 -12.21 -18.87
C GLN A 183 14.24 -10.98 -17.99
N LEU A 184 13.26 -10.14 -18.36
CA LEU A 184 12.83 -8.99 -17.58
C LEU A 184 12.34 -9.43 -16.19
N ASN A 185 11.50 -10.47 -16.13
CA ASN A 185 10.98 -10.97 -14.87
C ASN A 185 12.07 -11.54 -13.96
N ALA A 186 13.15 -12.09 -14.54
CA ALA A 186 14.30 -12.63 -13.80
C ALA A 186 15.26 -11.56 -13.24
N LEU A 187 15.05 -10.28 -13.55
CA LEU A 187 15.80 -9.19 -12.92
C LEU A 187 15.54 -9.14 -11.39
N PRO A 188 16.46 -8.55 -10.61
CA PRO A 188 16.28 -8.37 -9.16
C PRO A 188 14.97 -7.68 -8.79
N VAL A 189 14.36 -8.09 -7.68
CA VAL A 189 13.03 -7.61 -7.26
C VAL A 189 13.03 -6.12 -6.90
N ASP A 190 14.16 -5.61 -6.41
CA ASP A 190 14.40 -4.21 -6.07
C ASP A 190 14.72 -3.33 -7.30
N ASN A 191 14.82 -3.92 -8.50
CA ASN A 191 15.06 -3.17 -9.71
C ASN A 191 13.80 -2.38 -10.11
N ARG A 192 13.88 -1.05 -10.03
CA ARG A 192 12.76 -0.14 -10.39
C ARG A 192 12.32 -0.27 -11.84
N LEU A 193 13.26 -0.44 -12.79
CA LEU A 193 12.93 -0.60 -14.21
C LEU A 193 12.16 -1.88 -14.48
N ARG A 194 12.50 -2.95 -13.77
CA ARG A 194 11.73 -4.21 -13.80
C ARG A 194 10.28 -3.94 -13.36
N ALA A 195 10.08 -3.30 -12.21
CA ALA A 195 8.74 -3.04 -11.69
C ALA A 195 7.89 -2.23 -12.68
N ASN A 196 8.41 -1.11 -13.19
CA ASN A 196 7.67 -0.23 -14.09
C ASN A 196 7.37 -0.92 -15.43
N ALA A 197 8.34 -1.63 -16.00
CA ALA A 197 8.14 -2.37 -17.24
C ALA A 197 7.10 -3.51 -17.10
N LEU A 198 7.10 -4.20 -15.96
CA LEU A 198 6.13 -5.24 -15.65
C LEU A 198 4.72 -4.68 -15.48
N GLU A 199 4.56 -3.51 -14.85
CA GLU A 199 3.26 -2.84 -14.74
C GLU A 199 2.68 -2.50 -16.12
N LEU A 200 3.50 -1.97 -17.03
CA LEU A 200 3.07 -1.68 -18.40
C LEU A 200 2.71 -2.95 -19.19
N LEU A 201 3.44 -4.05 -18.98
CA LEU A 201 3.11 -5.36 -19.55
C LEU A 201 1.79 -5.92 -18.99
N TYR A 202 1.48 -5.66 -17.72
CA TYR A 202 0.18 -6.00 -17.13
C TYR A 202 -0.96 -5.21 -17.79
N ASN A 203 -0.78 -3.91 -17.98
CA ASN A 203 -1.77 -3.08 -18.66
C ASN A 203 -1.98 -3.53 -20.12
N LEU A 204 -0.91 -3.91 -20.81
CA LEU A 204 -1.01 -4.52 -22.14
C LEU A 204 -1.81 -5.83 -22.09
N GLN A 205 -1.46 -6.75 -21.18
CA GLN A 205 -2.14 -8.04 -21.02
C GLN A 205 -3.63 -7.86 -20.74
N ALA A 206 -4.01 -6.94 -19.85
CA ALA A 206 -5.40 -6.69 -19.49
C ALA A 206 -6.21 -6.13 -20.67
N ASN A 207 -5.61 -5.20 -21.44
CA ASN A 207 -6.22 -4.66 -22.65
C ASN A 207 -6.39 -5.72 -23.74
N LEU A 208 -5.39 -6.58 -23.94
CA LEU A 208 -5.46 -7.70 -24.88
C LEU A 208 -6.54 -8.71 -24.47
N GLN A 209 -6.62 -9.05 -23.18
CA GLN A 209 -7.64 -9.95 -22.64
C GLN A 209 -9.06 -9.40 -22.81
N ALA A 210 -9.25 -8.08 -22.62
CA ALA A 210 -10.53 -7.43 -22.89
C ALA A 210 -10.90 -7.48 -24.39
N ASN A 211 -9.93 -7.25 -25.28
CA ASN A 211 -10.12 -7.33 -26.72
C ASN A 211 -10.44 -8.75 -27.19
N LEU A 212 -9.81 -9.77 -26.57
CA LEU A 212 -10.07 -11.18 -26.79
C LEU A 212 -11.50 -11.60 -26.44
N ALA A 213 -12.09 -11.01 -25.40
CA ALA A 213 -13.46 -11.32 -24.99
C ALA A 213 -14.52 -10.69 -25.91
N SER A 214 -14.16 -9.65 -26.67
CA SER A 214 -15.11 -8.84 -27.44
C SER A 214 -15.04 -9.04 -28.95
N ASN A 215 -13.94 -9.62 -29.47
CA ASN A 215 -13.72 -9.85 -30.90
C ASN A 215 -13.38 -11.31 -31.17
N SER A 216 -13.93 -11.90 -32.24
CA SER A 216 -13.71 -13.31 -32.61
C SER A 216 -12.50 -13.51 -33.55
N GLU A 217 -12.07 -12.46 -34.26
CA GLU A 217 -10.93 -12.44 -35.18
C GLU A 217 -9.66 -11.90 -34.50
N VAL A 218 -9.17 -12.59 -33.47
CA VAL A 218 -8.03 -12.10 -32.69
C VAL A 218 -6.75 -12.82 -33.09
N ASP A 219 -5.67 -12.05 -33.13
CA ASP A 219 -4.31 -12.50 -33.39
C ASP A 219 -3.93 -13.62 -32.40
N GLU A 220 -3.55 -14.78 -32.91
CA GLU A 220 -3.12 -15.92 -32.09
C GLU A 220 -1.88 -15.55 -31.27
N GLU A 221 -1.03 -14.63 -31.77
CA GLU A 221 0.11 -14.12 -31.00
C GLU A 221 -0.32 -13.31 -29.77
N ASP A 222 -1.46 -12.60 -29.83
CA ASP A 222 -1.97 -11.87 -28.68
C ASP A 222 -2.50 -12.83 -27.60
N ARG A 223 -3.08 -13.97 -28.02
CA ARG A 223 -3.44 -15.06 -27.09
C ARG A 223 -2.21 -15.67 -26.43
N GLU A 224 -1.20 -16.01 -27.23
CA GLU A 224 0.06 -16.55 -26.73
C GLU A 224 0.74 -15.58 -25.76
N LEU A 225 0.75 -14.28 -26.07
CA LEU A 225 1.32 -13.25 -25.21
C LEU A 225 0.56 -13.15 -23.87
N VAL A 226 -0.78 -13.14 -23.91
CA VAL A 226 -1.61 -13.14 -22.69
C VAL A 226 -1.32 -14.38 -21.83
N MET A 227 -1.24 -15.57 -22.45
CA MET A 227 -0.92 -16.81 -21.74
C MET A 227 0.51 -16.86 -21.20
N ALA A 228 1.48 -16.27 -21.90
CA ALA A 228 2.87 -16.21 -21.45
C ALA A 228 3.06 -15.26 -20.27
N ILE A 229 2.31 -14.16 -20.24
CA ILE A 229 2.41 -13.11 -19.22
C ILE A 229 1.63 -13.48 -17.94
N ALA A 230 0.45 -14.08 -18.07
CA ALA A 230 -0.43 -14.40 -16.93
C ALA A 230 0.24 -15.16 -15.75
N PRO A 231 0.98 -16.26 -15.96
CA PRO A 231 1.56 -17.01 -14.84
C PRO A 231 2.64 -16.21 -14.10
N LEU A 232 3.41 -15.38 -14.80
CA LEU A 232 4.47 -14.56 -14.19
C LEU A 232 3.90 -13.57 -13.17
N PHE A 233 2.70 -13.03 -13.42
CA PHE A 233 2.03 -12.12 -12.50
C PHE A 233 1.29 -12.83 -11.38
N GLN A 234 0.73 -14.01 -11.63
CA GLN A 234 0.02 -14.76 -10.60
C GLN A 234 0.96 -15.12 -9.43
N GLU A 235 2.20 -15.48 -9.73
CA GLU A 235 3.24 -15.75 -8.72
C GLU A 235 3.56 -14.49 -7.90
N GLN A 236 3.73 -13.33 -8.55
CA GLN A 236 4.00 -12.07 -7.85
C GLN A 236 2.82 -11.61 -6.97
N LEU A 237 1.58 -11.75 -7.46
CA LEU A 237 0.40 -11.40 -6.69
C LEU A 237 0.26 -12.28 -5.44
N GLN A 238 0.52 -13.59 -5.58
CA GLN A 238 0.52 -14.51 -4.45
C GLN A 238 1.60 -14.16 -3.42
N ALA A 239 2.81 -13.84 -3.88
CA ALA A 239 3.89 -13.41 -3.00
C ALA A 239 3.52 -12.12 -2.23
N ALA A 240 2.96 -11.12 -2.93
CA ALA A 240 2.51 -9.87 -2.31
C ALA A 240 1.37 -10.09 -1.31
N GLN A 241 0.39 -10.94 -1.63
CA GLN A 241 -0.69 -11.31 -0.72
C GLN A 241 -0.19 -12.04 0.52
N GLN A 242 0.79 -12.94 0.37
CA GLN A 242 1.41 -13.66 1.47
C GLN A 242 2.16 -12.70 2.39
N GLN A 243 2.96 -11.78 1.83
CA GLN A 243 3.65 -10.76 2.61
C GLN A 243 2.67 -9.85 3.36
N GLY A 244 1.62 -9.36 2.69
CA GLY A 244 0.59 -8.53 3.33
C GLY A 244 -0.15 -9.27 4.46
N ARG A 245 -0.35 -10.58 4.31
CA ARG A 245 -0.95 -11.42 5.36
C ARG A 245 0.00 -11.57 6.56
N GLU A 246 1.28 -11.80 6.31
CA GLU A 246 2.30 -11.91 7.37
C GLU A 246 2.45 -10.60 8.15
N GLU A 247 2.54 -9.47 7.45
CA GLU A 247 2.59 -8.13 8.05
C GLU A 247 1.33 -7.85 8.87
N GLY A 248 0.15 -8.18 8.34
CA GLY A 248 -1.13 -8.03 9.06
C GLY A 248 -1.22 -8.88 10.32
N ILE A 249 -0.72 -10.12 10.28
CA ILE A 249 -0.65 -11.01 11.46
C ILE A 249 0.32 -10.43 12.50
N GLN A 250 1.50 -9.96 12.09
CA GLN A 250 2.47 -9.38 13.01
C GLN A 250 1.93 -8.12 13.70
N GLN A 251 1.31 -7.23 12.94
CA GLN A 251 0.69 -6.01 13.48
C GLN A 251 -0.46 -6.36 14.43
N GLY A 252 -1.33 -7.28 14.04
CA GLY A 252 -2.45 -7.73 14.88
C GLY A 252 -1.99 -8.39 16.18
N LEU A 253 -0.94 -9.23 16.13
CA LEU A 253 -0.36 -9.84 17.33
C LEU A 253 0.24 -8.80 18.26
N GLN A 254 0.98 -7.82 17.72
CA GLN A 254 1.60 -6.77 18.52
C GLN A 254 0.55 -5.90 19.22
N GLN A 255 -0.50 -5.50 18.49
CA GLN A 255 -1.63 -4.76 19.05
C GLN A 255 -2.36 -5.56 20.12
N GLY A 256 -2.66 -6.84 19.85
CA GLY A 256 -3.34 -7.72 20.80
C GLY A 256 -2.55 -7.94 22.09
N ILE A 257 -1.23 -8.15 22.01
CA ILE A 257 -0.36 -8.27 23.19
C ILE A 257 -0.35 -6.96 23.97
N GLN A 258 -0.25 -5.82 23.30
CA GLN A 258 -0.18 -4.53 23.97
C GLN A 258 -1.48 -4.18 24.69
N GLN A 259 -2.62 -4.42 24.05
CA GLN A 259 -3.94 -4.23 24.64
C GLN A 259 -4.16 -5.19 25.80
N GLY A 260 -3.94 -6.50 25.61
CA GLY A 260 -4.11 -7.49 26.67
C GLY A 260 -3.19 -7.26 27.87
N LYS A 261 -1.97 -6.75 27.64
CA LYS A 261 -1.06 -6.35 28.73
C LYS A 261 -1.58 -5.13 29.48
N GLN A 262 -2.12 -4.13 28.80
CA GLN A 262 -2.69 -2.95 29.46
C GLN A 262 -3.91 -3.30 30.30
N GLU A 263 -4.86 -4.05 29.73
CA GLU A 263 -6.06 -4.53 30.43
C GLU A 263 -5.67 -5.39 31.63
N GLY A 264 -4.78 -6.37 31.47
CA GLY A 264 -4.33 -7.23 32.56
C GLY A 264 -3.58 -6.48 33.67
N ILE A 265 -2.80 -5.44 33.34
CA ILE A 265 -2.17 -4.58 34.36
C ILE A 265 -3.22 -3.76 35.12
N GLN A 266 -4.20 -3.18 34.43
CA GLN A 266 -5.26 -2.40 35.07
C GLN A 266 -6.12 -3.26 35.99
N GLU A 267 -6.56 -4.43 35.53
CA GLU A 267 -7.30 -5.39 36.36
C GLU A 267 -6.48 -5.85 37.56
N GLY A 268 -5.20 -6.15 37.37
CA GLY A 268 -4.30 -6.55 38.45
C GLY A 268 -4.08 -5.46 39.51
N ILE A 269 -3.94 -4.20 39.09
CA ILE A 269 -3.84 -3.05 40.00
C ILE A 269 -5.14 -2.87 40.78
N GLU A 270 -6.28 -2.98 40.12
CA GLU A 270 -7.60 -2.78 40.73
C GLU A 270 -7.91 -3.88 41.75
N LEU A 271 -7.67 -5.15 41.41
CA LEU A 271 -7.82 -6.27 42.36
C LEU A 271 -6.88 -6.12 43.56
N GLY A 272 -5.61 -5.74 43.32
CA GLY A 272 -4.64 -5.50 44.40
C GLY A 272 -5.06 -4.35 45.32
N ARG A 273 -5.64 -3.29 44.75
CA ARG A 273 -6.18 -2.14 45.49
C ARG A 273 -7.36 -2.55 46.38
N GLN A 274 -8.31 -3.31 45.83
CA GLN A 274 -9.49 -3.78 46.56
C GLN A 274 -9.09 -4.69 47.73
N GLU A 275 -8.20 -5.66 47.50
CA GLU A 275 -7.73 -6.56 48.55
C GLU A 275 -7.01 -5.79 49.68
N GLN A 276 -6.18 -4.81 49.31
CA GLN A 276 -5.49 -3.97 50.29
C GLN A 276 -6.47 -3.09 51.09
N GLN A 277 -7.47 -2.48 50.45
CA GLN A 277 -8.50 -1.71 51.15
C GLN A 277 -9.28 -2.58 52.13
N ARG A 278 -9.60 -3.82 51.75
CA ARG A 278 -10.27 -4.78 52.64
C ARG A 278 -9.46 -5.01 53.91
N LEU A 279 -8.17 -5.34 53.76
CA LEU A 279 -7.26 -5.58 54.88
C LEU A 279 -7.09 -4.35 55.77
N ILE A 280 -7.01 -3.15 55.18
CA ILE A 280 -6.93 -1.90 55.95
C ILE A 280 -8.19 -1.70 56.78
N LEU A 281 -9.37 -1.88 56.19
CA LEU A 281 -10.65 -1.71 56.86
C LEU A 281 -10.85 -2.73 57.99
N GLU A 282 -10.58 -4.00 57.72
CA GLU A 282 -10.63 -5.10 58.69
C GLU A 282 -9.77 -4.79 59.92
N ASN A 283 -8.50 -4.47 59.70
CA ASN A 283 -7.57 -4.15 60.79
C ASN A 283 -7.99 -2.89 61.55
N PHE A 284 -8.43 -1.84 60.83
CA PHE A 284 -8.87 -0.59 61.45
C PHE A 284 -10.04 -0.82 62.41
N LEU A 285 -11.07 -1.55 61.95
CA LEU A 285 -12.24 -1.83 62.77
C LEU A 285 -11.92 -2.80 63.91
N GLN A 286 -11.09 -3.82 63.67
CA GLN A 286 -10.72 -4.78 64.70
C GLN A 286 -9.93 -4.14 65.84
N VAL A 287 -8.99 -3.24 65.53
CA VAL A 287 -8.21 -2.51 66.54
C VAL A 287 -9.09 -1.60 67.40
N ARG A 288 -10.08 -0.91 66.80
CA ARG A 288 -10.92 0.05 67.53
C ARG A 288 -12.10 -0.59 68.26
N PHE A 289 -12.71 -1.61 67.68
CA PHE A 289 -13.98 -2.17 68.15
C PHE A 289 -13.84 -3.61 68.67
N GLY A 290 -12.68 -4.26 68.54
CA GLY A 290 -12.46 -5.65 68.94
C GLY A 290 -12.92 -6.65 67.89
N ALA A 291 -13.31 -7.86 68.31
CA ALA A 291 -13.77 -8.90 67.38
C ALA A 291 -14.97 -8.41 66.55
N LEU A 292 -14.85 -8.58 65.22
CA LEU A 292 -15.84 -8.21 64.22
C LEU A 292 -16.80 -9.40 64.02
N ASP A 293 -18.09 -9.12 64.02
CA ASP A 293 -19.11 -10.14 63.76
C ASP A 293 -19.36 -10.32 62.25
N GLU A 294 -20.15 -11.35 61.91
CA GLU A 294 -20.50 -11.66 60.53
C GLU A 294 -21.31 -10.55 59.85
N ASN A 295 -22.06 -9.76 60.63
CA ASN A 295 -22.87 -8.64 60.11
C ASN A 295 -21.97 -7.53 59.55
N ILE A 296 -20.93 -7.14 60.28
CA ILE A 296 -19.95 -6.14 59.81
C ILE A 296 -19.14 -6.71 58.64
N ALA A 297 -18.69 -7.97 58.74
CA ALA A 297 -17.86 -8.61 57.73
C ALA A 297 -18.57 -8.74 56.37
N ALA A 298 -19.89 -8.87 56.34
CA ALA A 298 -20.68 -8.98 55.11
C ALA A 298 -20.49 -7.79 54.16
N PHE A 299 -20.17 -6.60 54.68
CA PHE A 299 -20.01 -5.39 53.87
C PHE A 299 -18.61 -5.24 53.23
N PHE A 300 -17.59 -5.93 53.75
CA PHE A 300 -16.20 -5.72 53.32
C PHE A 300 -15.94 -5.95 51.82
N PRO A 301 -16.47 -6.99 51.16
CA PRO A 301 -16.24 -7.19 49.74
C PRO A 301 -16.70 -6.00 48.88
N ARG A 302 -17.78 -5.30 49.28
CA ARG A 302 -18.34 -4.17 48.54
C ARG A 302 -17.72 -2.84 48.91
N VAL A 303 -17.51 -2.61 50.20
CA VAL A 303 -16.85 -1.39 50.66
C VAL A 303 -15.43 -1.29 50.10
N SER A 304 -14.78 -2.42 49.88
CA SER A 304 -13.42 -2.45 49.33
C SER A 304 -13.37 -2.11 47.83
N THR A 305 -14.49 -2.02 47.12
CA THR A 305 -14.53 -1.54 45.74
C THR A 305 -14.63 -0.02 45.63
N LEU A 306 -14.87 0.69 46.75
CA LEU A 306 -14.87 2.16 46.81
C LEU A 306 -13.59 2.71 46.21
N ASN A 307 -13.68 3.82 45.46
CA ASN A 307 -12.46 4.47 44.98
C ASN A 307 -11.63 5.01 46.16
N ALA A 308 -10.36 5.36 45.92
CA ALA A 308 -9.44 5.74 46.99
C ALA A 308 -9.92 6.96 47.81
N ALA A 309 -10.59 7.92 47.18
CA ALA A 309 -11.09 9.11 47.85
C ALA A 309 -12.28 8.78 48.76
N GLU A 310 -13.26 8.04 48.25
CA GLU A 310 -14.44 7.62 49.01
C GLU A 310 -14.05 6.73 50.20
N PHE A 311 -13.13 5.78 49.97
CA PHE A 311 -12.62 4.93 51.03
C PHE A 311 -11.92 5.73 52.14
N THR A 312 -11.15 6.76 51.77
CA THR A 312 -10.50 7.65 52.75
C THR A 312 -11.52 8.43 53.57
N VAL A 313 -12.53 9.01 52.91
CA VAL A 313 -13.63 9.72 53.58
C VAL A 313 -14.37 8.79 54.54
N MET A 314 -14.64 7.56 54.12
CA MET A 314 -15.29 6.56 54.97
C MET A 314 -14.43 6.22 56.19
N LEU A 315 -13.13 5.96 56.03
CA LEU A 315 -12.22 5.69 57.16
C LEU A 315 -12.18 6.85 58.16
N LEU A 316 -12.18 8.09 57.68
CA LEU A 316 -12.25 9.28 58.53
C LEU A 316 -13.57 9.32 59.31
N SER A 317 -14.71 9.09 58.65
CA SER A 317 -16.01 9.05 59.33
C SER A 317 -16.08 7.93 60.37
N LEU A 318 -15.55 6.74 60.07
CA LEU A 318 -15.45 5.64 61.03
C LEU A 318 -14.57 6.00 62.24
N SER A 319 -13.52 6.80 62.05
CA SER A 319 -12.61 7.24 63.12
C SER A 319 -13.29 8.13 64.17
N MET A 320 -14.34 8.87 63.77
CA MET A 320 -15.07 9.79 64.64
C MET A 320 -16.11 9.09 65.53
N LEU A 321 -16.40 7.80 65.28
CA LEU A 321 -17.37 7.04 66.06
C LEU A 321 -16.83 6.66 67.44
N SER A 322 -17.73 6.63 68.43
CA SER A 322 -17.44 6.21 69.80
C SER A 322 -17.21 4.70 69.90
N VAL A 323 -16.42 4.25 70.86
CA VAL A 323 -16.19 2.81 71.11
C VAL A 323 -17.31 2.29 72.02
N GLY A 324 -18.01 1.23 71.60
CA GLY A 324 -19.12 0.61 72.34
C GLY A 324 -20.18 0.01 71.41
N GLU A 325 -21.26 -0.55 71.97
CA GLU A 325 -22.38 -1.14 71.20
C GLU A 325 -23.06 -0.12 70.27
N GLU A 326 -23.32 1.09 70.76
CA GLU A 326 -23.89 2.17 69.94
C GLU A 326 -22.98 2.55 68.77
N GLY A 327 -21.66 2.59 69.01
CA GLY A 327 -20.66 2.81 67.98
C GLY A 327 -20.61 1.70 66.92
N ARG A 328 -20.76 0.43 67.33
CA ARG A 328 -20.84 -0.72 66.40
C ARG A 328 -22.07 -0.63 65.51
N GLN A 329 -23.22 -0.21 66.03
CA GLN A 329 -24.41 0.03 65.21
C GLN A 329 -24.20 1.17 64.21
N GLN A 330 -23.52 2.23 64.61
CA GLN A 330 -23.15 3.34 63.72
C GLN A 330 -22.15 2.91 62.63
N VAL A 331 -21.20 2.02 62.95
CA VAL A 331 -20.30 1.40 61.96
C VAL A 331 -21.11 0.65 60.90
N MET A 332 -22.02 -0.23 61.32
CA MET A 332 -22.85 -1.00 60.37
C MET A 332 -23.69 -0.07 59.48
N ARG A 333 -24.31 0.96 60.06
CA ARG A 333 -25.06 1.97 59.29
C ARG A 333 -24.20 2.68 58.26
N LEU A 334 -23.00 3.09 58.65
CA LEU A 334 -22.10 3.79 57.76
C LEU A 334 -21.57 2.90 56.63
N LEU A 335 -21.26 1.63 56.90
CA LEU A 335 -20.87 0.66 55.86
C LEU A 335 -22.03 0.41 54.88
N ALA A 336 -23.25 0.22 55.39
CA ALA A 336 -24.45 0.05 54.57
C ALA A 336 -24.73 1.27 53.67
N GLU A 337 -24.65 2.48 54.21
CA GLU A 337 -24.80 3.72 53.46
C GLU A 337 -23.78 3.85 52.32
N ASN A 338 -22.51 3.52 52.58
CA ASN A 338 -21.47 3.58 51.56
C ASN A 338 -21.70 2.55 50.45
N VAL A 339 -22.04 1.30 50.79
CA VAL A 339 -22.31 0.26 49.78
C VAL A 339 -23.51 0.61 48.90
N LEU A 340 -24.57 1.16 49.50
CA LEU A 340 -25.79 1.54 48.76
C LEU A 340 -25.57 2.76 47.86
N ARG A 341 -24.65 3.66 48.22
CA ARG A 341 -24.25 4.81 47.38
C ARG A 341 -23.39 4.42 46.18
N VAL A 342 -22.54 3.39 46.31
CA VAL A 342 -21.63 2.93 45.23
C VAL A 342 -22.38 2.27 44.08
N GLY A 343 -23.57 1.73 44.32
CA GLY A 343 -24.38 1.07 43.30
C GLY A 343 -25.01 1.99 42.24
N GLY A 344 -24.68 3.29 42.21
CA GLY A 344 -25.27 4.25 41.27
C GLY A 344 -26.75 4.57 41.55
N ASN A 345 -27.26 4.15 42.70
CA ASN A 345 -28.66 4.35 43.05
C ASN A 345 -28.84 5.75 43.63
N GLU A 346 -29.60 6.60 42.93
CA GLU A 346 -30.13 7.87 43.48
C GLU A 346 -31.25 7.57 44.48
N LEU A 347 -30.91 6.90 45.58
CA LEU A 347 -31.87 6.59 46.65
C LEU A 347 -32.40 7.86 47.31
N GLY A 348 -31.74 9.01 47.14
CA GLY A 348 -32.23 10.32 47.58
C GLY A 348 -32.73 10.30 49.02
N GLU A 349 -33.99 10.71 49.21
CA GLU A 349 -34.67 10.73 50.53
C GLU A 349 -35.00 9.33 51.08
N MET A 350 -35.00 8.29 50.25
CA MET A 350 -35.29 6.90 50.64
C MET A 350 -34.07 6.17 51.23
N LEU A 351 -32.86 6.73 51.11
CA LEU A 351 -31.63 6.11 51.59
C LEU A 351 -31.70 5.68 53.08
N PRO A 352 -32.20 6.50 54.02
CA PRO A 352 -32.29 6.10 55.43
C PRO A 352 -33.23 4.90 55.67
N ALA A 353 -34.36 4.84 54.96
CA ALA A 353 -35.32 3.75 55.07
C ALA A 353 -34.74 2.44 54.52
N VAL A 354 -34.10 2.50 53.34
CA VAL A 354 -33.44 1.36 52.71
C VAL A 354 -32.29 0.83 53.57
N VAL A 355 -31.48 1.71 54.15
CA VAL A 355 -30.41 1.33 55.09
C VAL A 355 -30.98 0.65 56.33
N SER A 356 -32.05 1.20 56.91
CA SER A 356 -32.68 0.61 58.10
C SER A 356 -33.23 -0.78 57.82
N ASN A 357 -33.87 -0.97 56.66
CA ASN A 357 -34.43 -2.25 56.26
C ASN A 357 -33.34 -3.27 55.91
N LEU A 358 -32.25 -2.84 55.28
CA LEU A 358 -31.08 -3.69 55.02
C LEU A 358 -30.46 -4.22 56.32
N LEU A 359 -30.29 -3.35 57.32
CA LEU A 359 -29.73 -3.72 58.61
C LEU A 359 -30.66 -4.56 59.49
N ALA A 360 -31.95 -4.63 59.16
CA ALA A 360 -32.91 -5.49 59.85
C ALA A 360 -32.87 -6.94 59.35
N LEU A 361 -32.21 -7.21 58.21
CA LEU A 361 -32.09 -8.55 57.64
C LEU A 361 -31.02 -9.39 58.35
N PRO A 362 -31.15 -10.73 58.36
CA PRO A 362 -30.09 -11.63 58.81
C PRO A 362 -28.80 -11.49 57.98
N ALA A 363 -27.63 -11.70 58.60
CA ALA A 363 -26.30 -11.59 57.96
C ALA A 363 -26.18 -12.32 56.62
N ALA A 364 -26.75 -13.53 56.54
CA ALA A 364 -26.72 -14.36 55.33
C ALA A 364 -27.53 -13.74 54.18
N GLU A 365 -28.67 -13.11 54.49
CA GLU A 365 -29.52 -12.43 53.51
C GLU A 365 -28.87 -11.12 53.05
N VAL A 366 -28.27 -10.36 53.97
CA VAL A 366 -27.48 -9.16 53.64
C VAL A 366 -26.37 -9.53 52.66
N ARG A 367 -25.59 -10.57 52.95
CA ARG A 367 -24.49 -11.00 52.08
C ARG A 367 -24.98 -11.37 50.68
N LEU A 368 -26.05 -12.16 50.58
CA LEU A 368 -26.60 -12.58 49.29
C LEU A 368 -27.15 -11.38 48.48
N LEU A 369 -27.76 -10.42 49.15
CA LEU A 369 -28.24 -9.19 48.52
C LEU A 369 -27.08 -8.31 48.04
N LEU A 370 -26.02 -8.18 48.86
CA LEU A 370 -24.82 -7.44 48.49
C LEU A 370 -24.09 -8.07 47.29
N GLU A 371 -24.06 -9.40 47.17
CA GLU A 371 -23.50 -10.09 46.00
C GLU A 371 -24.27 -9.75 44.71
N ARG A 372 -25.60 -9.55 44.81
CA ARG A 372 -26.48 -9.22 43.66
C ARG A 372 -26.60 -7.72 43.35
N LEU A 373 -26.13 -6.86 44.27
CA LEU A 373 -26.34 -5.41 44.21
C LEU A 373 -25.94 -4.74 42.87
N PRO A 374 -24.84 -5.09 42.18
CA PRO A 374 -24.48 -4.49 40.89
C PRO A 374 -25.41 -4.83 39.74
N GLN A 375 -26.23 -5.87 39.89
CA GLN A 375 -27.20 -6.28 38.86
C GLN A 375 -28.62 -5.79 39.17
N LEU A 376 -28.85 -5.16 40.32
CA LEU A 376 -30.14 -4.63 40.71
C LEU A 376 -30.26 -3.17 40.26
N SER A 377 -31.39 -2.84 39.63
CA SER A 377 -31.78 -1.46 39.38
C SER A 377 -32.22 -0.76 40.67
N THR A 378 -32.20 0.58 40.68
CA THR A 378 -32.70 1.40 41.79
C THR A 378 -34.14 1.02 42.16
N GLU A 379 -35.00 0.78 41.17
CA GLU A 379 -36.41 0.43 41.38
C GLU A 379 -36.57 -0.95 42.03
N GLU A 380 -35.79 -1.94 41.60
CA GLU A 380 -35.78 -3.28 42.23
C GLU A 380 -35.26 -3.21 43.65
N LEU A 381 -34.20 -2.43 43.89
CA LEU A 381 -33.66 -2.24 45.23
C LEU A 381 -34.66 -1.57 46.17
N ILE A 382 -35.38 -0.55 45.68
CA ILE A 382 -36.46 0.12 46.43
C ILE A 382 -37.65 -0.83 46.63
N SER A 383 -37.97 -1.68 45.66
CA SER A 383 -39.03 -2.68 45.83
C SER A 383 -38.67 -3.72 46.89
N LEU A 384 -37.39 -4.10 47.00
CA LEU A 384 -36.90 -5.10 47.94
C LEU A 384 -36.72 -4.56 49.36
N LEU A 385 -36.26 -3.31 49.51
CA LEU A 385 -35.86 -2.73 50.79
C LEU A 385 -36.59 -1.43 51.15
N GLY A 386 -37.45 -0.89 50.29
CA GLY A 386 -38.13 0.38 50.51
C GLY A 386 -39.49 0.26 51.21
N GLN A 387 -40.05 -0.94 51.34
CA GLN A 387 -41.33 -1.15 52.04
C GLN A 387 -41.12 -1.38 53.53
N ASN A 388 -41.04 -0.27 54.27
CA ASN A 388 -41.65 -0.10 55.60
C ASN A 388 -41.44 1.35 56.06
N SER A 389 -42.48 2.16 55.93
CA SER A 389 -42.93 3.18 56.88
C SER A 389 -44.40 3.44 56.62
#